data_AF-A0A1C9W8A7-F1
#
_entry.id   AF-A0A1C9W8A7-F1
#
_cell.length_a   1.000
_cell.length_b   1.000
_cell.length_c   1.000
_cell.angle_alpha   90.00
_cell.angle_beta   90.00
_cell.angle_gamma   90.00
#
_symmetry.space_group_name_H-M   'P 1'
#
loop_
_entity.id
_entity.type
_entity.pdbx_description
1 polymer ?
#
loop_
_entity_poly.entity_id
_entity_poly.type
_entity_poly.pdbx_seq_one_letter_code
_entity_poly.pdbx_strand_id
1 'polypeptide(L)'
;MCNCKLQLELVDISNSHTDFKSKLDLLETGDWVFLMQCPECEQLWKVDEWDKYQQSYAVKISAKESWEEFDSTALIKAKIIENHDGLTSAECLWSGCTVKQVKGSAYCVNHLWSTGARA
;
A
#
# COMPACT_ATOMS: atom_id res chain seq x y z
N MET A 1 4.00 -13.74 20.30
CA MET A 1 2.76 -14.08 19.57
C MET A 1 2.52 -12.99 18.56
N CYS A 2 2.73 -13.29 17.28
CA CYS A 2 2.56 -12.30 16.22
C CYS A 2 1.09 -12.07 15.92
N ASN A 3 0.76 -10.86 15.43
CA ASN A 3 -0.59 -10.48 15.01
C ASN A 3 -0.76 -10.50 13.48
N CYS A 4 0.16 -11.09 12.72
CA CYS A 4 0.13 -11.06 11.26
C CYS A 4 -1.19 -11.56 10.68
N LYS A 5 -1.84 -12.57 11.28
CA LYS A 5 -3.15 -13.08 10.81
C LYS A 5 -4.31 -12.10 11.04
N LEU A 6 -4.20 -11.20 12.02
CA LEU A 6 -5.22 -10.19 12.32
C LEU A 6 -5.02 -8.91 11.50
N GLN A 7 -3.81 -8.68 10.98
CA GLN A 7 -3.53 -7.55 10.09
C GLN A 7 -4.27 -7.71 8.77
N LEU A 8 -4.57 -6.58 8.13
CA LEU A 8 -5.09 -6.55 6.76
C LEU A 8 -4.04 -7.06 5.77
N GLU A 9 -4.47 -7.33 4.54
CA GLU A 9 -3.56 -7.68 3.44
C GLU A 9 -2.61 -6.53 3.09
N LEU A 10 -3.03 -5.30 3.32
CA LEU A 10 -2.23 -4.09 3.17
C LEU A 10 -2.31 -3.24 4.44
N VAL A 11 -1.15 -2.80 4.93
CA VAL A 11 -1.01 -1.97 6.13
C VAL A 11 -0.30 -0.68 5.75
N ASP A 12 -0.87 0.47 6.14
CA ASP A 12 -0.15 1.75 6.08
C ASP A 12 0.91 1.77 7.19
N ILE A 13 2.16 1.92 6.79
CA ILE A 13 3.31 1.98 7.70
C ILE A 13 4.03 3.32 7.62
N SER A 14 3.42 4.32 6.97
CA SER A 14 3.99 5.66 6.76
C SER A 14 4.49 6.30 8.07
N ASN A 15 3.74 6.10 9.17
CA ASN A 15 4.06 6.62 10.51
C ASN A 15 4.69 5.59 11.46
N SER A 16 4.92 4.35 11.01
CA SER A 16 5.39 3.25 11.87
C SER A 16 6.40 2.35 11.18
N HIS A 17 7.06 2.86 10.12
CA HIS A 17 7.95 2.09 9.25
C HIS A 17 9.05 1.36 10.02
N THR A 18 9.81 2.08 10.84
CA THR A 18 10.90 1.52 11.66
C THR A 18 10.40 0.45 12.64
N ASP A 19 9.28 0.71 13.32
CA ASP A 19 8.68 -0.24 14.27
C ASP A 19 8.19 -1.50 13.54
N PHE A 20 7.53 -1.35 12.40
CA PHE A 20 7.05 -2.47 11.59
C PHE A 20 8.21 -3.35 11.11
N LYS A 21 9.25 -2.74 10.53
CA LYS A 21 10.45 -3.46 10.07
C LYS A 21 11.18 -4.17 11.19
N SER A 22 11.26 -3.59 12.38
CA SER A 22 11.98 -4.18 13.52
C SER A 22 11.39 -5.51 14.01
N LYS A 23 10.15 -5.83 13.62
CA LYS A 23 9.42 -7.05 13.99
C LYS A 23 9.57 -8.18 12.96
N LEU A 24 10.27 -7.93 11.87
CA LEU A 24 10.39 -8.85 10.73
C LEU A 24 11.85 -9.10 10.39
N ASP A 25 12.14 -10.31 9.91
CA ASP A 25 13.43 -10.66 9.34
C ASP A 25 13.48 -10.19 7.89
N LEU A 26 14.54 -9.45 7.53
CA LEU A 26 14.82 -9.10 6.14
C LEU A 26 15.32 -10.34 5.40
N LEU A 27 14.65 -10.71 4.31
CA LEU A 27 15.06 -11.80 3.44
C LEU A 27 15.82 -11.28 2.21
N GLU A 28 15.23 -10.31 1.51
CA GLU A 28 15.79 -9.76 0.27
C GLU A 28 15.48 -8.26 0.16
N THR A 29 16.30 -7.55 -0.62
CA THR A 29 16.12 -6.13 -0.94
C THR A 29 15.94 -6.00 -2.44
N GLY A 30 14.88 -5.31 -2.85
CA GLY A 30 14.57 -4.97 -4.23
C GLY A 30 14.70 -3.47 -4.48
N ASP A 31 14.18 -3.01 -5.62
CA ASP A 31 14.15 -1.57 -5.95
C ASP A 31 13.06 -0.85 -5.15
N TRP A 32 13.47 -0.03 -4.17
CA TRP A 32 12.58 0.69 -3.24
C TRP A 32 11.61 -0.19 -2.42
N VAL A 33 11.88 -1.50 -2.34
CA VAL A 33 11.04 -2.46 -1.58
C VAL A 33 11.91 -3.51 -0.89
N PHE A 34 11.38 -4.08 0.20
CA PHE A 34 12.00 -5.15 0.97
C PHE A 34 11.10 -6.37 1.03
N LEU A 35 11.68 -7.56 0.83
CA LEU A 35 11.04 -8.81 1.18
C LEU A 35 11.36 -9.14 2.62
N MET A 36 10.34 -9.16 3.47
CA MET A 36 10.50 -9.42 4.89
C MET A 36 9.59 -10.58 5.33
N GLN A 37 9.97 -11.26 6.40
CA GLN A 37 9.24 -12.39 6.93
C GLN A 37 9.01 -12.24 8.43
N CYS A 38 7.82 -12.65 8.89
CA CYS A 38 7.57 -12.77 10.31
C CYS A 38 8.28 -14.00 10.89
N PRO A 39 9.16 -13.86 11.91
CA PRO A 39 9.85 -15.00 12.52
C PRO A 39 8.92 -16.01 13.20
N GLU A 40 7.71 -15.58 13.60
CA GLU A 40 6.80 -16.42 14.39
C GLU A 40 5.81 -17.24 13.55
N CYS A 41 5.36 -16.71 12.40
CA CYS A 41 4.33 -17.35 11.58
C CYS A 41 4.69 -17.47 10.11
N GLU A 42 5.93 -17.09 9.76
CA GLU A 42 6.50 -17.20 8.41
C GLU A 42 5.77 -16.39 7.33
N GLN A 43 4.81 -15.53 7.72
CA GLN A 43 4.11 -14.61 6.81
C GLN A 43 5.12 -13.71 6.10
N LEU A 44 5.05 -13.71 4.77
CA LEU A 44 5.86 -12.85 3.91
C LEU A 44 5.17 -11.49 3.73
N TRP A 45 6.01 -10.46 3.68
CA TRP A 45 5.63 -9.07 3.49
C TRP A 45 6.52 -8.44 2.44
N LYS A 46 5.89 -7.80 1.44
CA LYS A 46 6.54 -6.80 0.60
C LYS A 46 6.37 -5.45 1.29
N VAL A 47 7.47 -4.83 1.68
CA VAL A 47 7.49 -3.61 2.50
C VAL A 47 8.14 -2.49 1.70
N ASP A 48 7.44 -1.39 1.48
CA ASP A 48 7.99 -0.24 0.78
C ASP A 48 9.17 0.36 1.56
N GLU A 49 10.15 0.92 0.84
CA GLU A 49 11.14 1.80 1.44
C GLU A 49 10.49 3.09 1.94
N TRP A 50 11.02 3.60 3.05
CA TRP A 50 10.47 4.82 3.64
C TRP A 50 10.83 6.02 2.79
N ASP A 51 9.82 6.80 2.41
CA ASP A 51 9.98 8.09 1.76
C ASP A 51 9.13 9.14 2.49
N LYS A 52 9.71 10.31 2.76
CA LYS A 52 9.02 11.38 3.49
C LYS A 52 7.91 12.06 2.70
N TYR A 53 7.84 11.85 1.39
CA TYR A 53 6.88 12.49 0.50
C TYR A 53 5.78 11.53 0.04
N GLN A 54 5.91 10.23 0.30
CA GLN A 54 5.01 9.20 -0.17
C GLN A 54 4.51 8.34 0.99
N GLN A 55 3.28 7.85 0.87
CA GLN A 55 2.80 6.82 1.78
C GLN A 55 3.60 5.52 1.54
N SER A 56 3.95 4.85 2.63
CA SER A 56 4.65 3.56 2.61
C SER A 56 3.71 2.49 3.11
N TYR A 57 3.64 1.36 2.40
CA TYR A 57 2.80 0.24 2.74
C TYR A 57 3.59 -1.04 3.00
N ALA A 58 2.99 -1.93 3.77
CA ALA A 58 3.40 -3.33 3.85
C ALA A 58 2.26 -4.20 3.34
N VAL A 59 2.57 -5.07 2.40
CA VAL A 59 1.60 -5.95 1.73
C VAL A 59 1.96 -7.40 1.99
N LYS A 60 0.97 -8.18 2.44
CA LYS A 60 1.12 -9.63 2.57
C LYS A 60 1.25 -10.24 1.20
N ILE A 61 2.24 -11.11 1.05
CA ILE A 61 2.39 -11.95 -0.14
C ILE A 61 2.42 -13.42 0.28
N SER A 62 1.99 -14.29 -0.63
CA SER A 62 1.91 -15.74 -0.38
C SER A 62 3.16 -16.50 -0.83
N ALA A 63 3.98 -15.89 -1.70
CA ALA A 63 5.17 -16.52 -2.27
C ALA A 63 6.32 -15.52 -2.40
N LYS A 64 7.55 -16.05 -2.39
CA LYS A 64 8.77 -15.29 -2.69
C LYS A 64 9.01 -15.14 -4.19
N GLU A 65 8.39 -15.98 -5.01
CA GLU A 65 8.58 -15.96 -6.46
C GLU A 65 7.98 -14.68 -7.06
N SER A 66 8.78 -13.95 -7.83
CA SER A 66 8.39 -12.68 -8.48
C SER A 66 7.78 -11.66 -7.49
N TRP A 67 8.27 -11.66 -6.25
CA TRP A 67 7.70 -10.84 -5.17
C TRP A 67 7.80 -9.34 -5.47
N GLU A 68 8.88 -8.89 -6.12
CA GLU A 68 9.05 -7.50 -6.54
C GLU A 68 7.95 -7.06 -7.51
N GLU A 69 7.56 -7.96 -8.41
CA GLU A 69 6.53 -7.74 -9.43
C GLU A 69 5.10 -7.92 -8.90
N PHE A 70 4.94 -8.27 -7.61
CA PHE A 70 3.62 -8.38 -7.00
C PHE A 70 2.84 -7.07 -7.13
N ASP A 71 1.73 -7.12 -7.88
CA ASP A 71 0.85 -5.97 -8.10
C ASP A 71 -0.05 -5.73 -6.88
N SER A 72 0.37 -4.81 -6.02
CA SER A 72 -0.42 -4.32 -4.89
C SER A 72 -1.30 -3.12 -5.25
N THR A 73 -1.31 -2.69 -6.53
CA THR A 73 -1.99 -1.49 -6.99
C THR A 73 -3.47 -1.48 -6.61
N ALA A 74 -4.18 -2.61 -6.76
CA ALA A 74 -5.59 -2.70 -6.39
C ALA A 74 -5.83 -2.49 -4.88
N LEU A 75 -4.99 -3.08 -4.04
CA LEU A 75 -5.05 -2.95 -2.58
C LEU A 75 -4.77 -1.50 -2.15
N ILE A 76 -3.74 -0.87 -2.73
CA ILE A 76 -3.39 0.52 -2.41
C ILE A 76 -4.53 1.46 -2.82
N LYS A 77 -5.10 1.29 -4.02
CA LYS A 77 -6.24 2.09 -4.48
C LYS A 77 -7.45 1.95 -3.54
N ALA A 78 -7.76 0.74 -3.09
CA ALA A 78 -8.82 0.53 -2.10
C ALA A 78 -8.51 1.26 -0.79
N LYS A 79 -7.26 1.25 -0.33
CA LYS A 79 -6.83 1.95 0.88
C LYS A 79 -6.93 3.48 0.74
N ILE A 80 -6.56 4.04 -0.40
CA ILE A 80 -6.73 5.48 -0.69
C ILE A 80 -8.21 5.86 -0.57
N ILE A 81 -9.12 5.07 -1.15
CA ILE A 81 -10.56 5.34 -1.06
C ILE A 81 -11.03 5.27 0.40
N GLU A 82 -10.57 4.29 1.17
CA GLU A 82 -10.93 4.15 2.59
C GLU A 82 -10.43 5.34 3.43
N ASN A 83 -9.17 5.75 3.25
CA ASN A 83 -8.57 6.88 3.95
C ASN A 83 -9.31 8.20 3.71
N HIS A 84 -10.04 8.29 2.60
CA HIS A 84 -10.79 9.47 2.16
C HIS A 84 -12.31 9.34 2.41
N ASP A 85 -12.77 8.37 3.21
CA ASP A 85 -14.19 8.12 3.48
C ASP A 85 -15.04 7.79 2.23
N GLY A 86 -14.42 7.18 1.21
CA GLY A 86 -15.10 6.65 0.04
C GLY A 86 -15.06 7.54 -1.21
N LEU A 87 -16.03 7.31 -2.09
CA LEU A 87 -16.18 8.03 -3.36
C LEU A 87 -17.33 9.03 -3.28
N THR A 88 -17.24 10.12 -4.03
CA THR A 88 -18.35 11.08 -4.20
C THR A 88 -19.27 10.65 -5.35
N SER A 89 -20.37 11.39 -5.53
CA SER A 89 -21.22 11.28 -6.72
C SER A 89 -20.70 12.05 -7.93
N ALA A 90 -19.68 12.90 -7.76
CA ALA A 90 -19.12 13.72 -8.82
C ALA A 90 -18.08 12.95 -9.64
N GLU A 91 -17.97 13.28 -10.92
CA GLU A 91 -16.99 12.71 -11.84
C GLU A 91 -15.61 13.36 -11.68
N CYS A 92 -14.56 12.59 -11.96
CA CYS A 92 -13.18 13.05 -11.97
C CYS A 92 -13.00 14.29 -12.86
N LEU A 93 -12.30 15.32 -12.38
CA LEU A 93 -12.01 16.52 -13.17
C LEU A 93 -11.04 16.29 -14.33
N TRP A 94 -10.37 15.13 -14.38
CA TRP A 94 -9.46 14.80 -15.47
C TRP A 94 -10.23 14.70 -16.79
N SER A 95 -9.73 15.36 -17.82
CA SER A 95 -10.42 15.48 -19.11
C SER A 95 -10.78 14.10 -19.68
N GLY A 96 -12.08 13.89 -19.93
CA GLY A 96 -12.61 12.63 -20.48
C GLY A 96 -12.75 11.47 -19.47
N CYS A 97 -12.58 11.70 -18.17
CA CYS A 97 -12.74 10.66 -17.15
C CYS A 97 -14.13 10.68 -16.52
N THR A 98 -14.86 9.57 -16.59
CA THR A 98 -16.21 9.41 -16.01
C THR A 98 -16.21 8.66 -14.68
N VAL A 99 -15.02 8.34 -14.14
CA VAL A 99 -14.89 7.65 -12.85
C VAL A 99 -15.17 8.62 -11.71
N LYS A 100 -15.88 8.17 -10.68
CA LYS A 100 -16.21 8.96 -9.49
C LYS A 100 -14.94 9.46 -8.77
N GLN A 101 -15.02 10.67 -8.23
CA GLN A 101 -13.95 11.26 -7.42
C GLN A 101 -13.80 10.52 -6.10
N VAL A 102 -12.57 10.47 -5.60
CA VAL A 102 -12.31 10.16 -4.20
C VAL A 102 -12.74 11.36 -3.37
N LYS A 103 -13.45 11.13 -2.27
CA LYS A 103 -13.96 12.23 -1.44
C LYS A 103 -12.81 13.05 -0.85
N GLY A 104 -12.91 14.37 -0.91
CA GLY A 104 -11.79 15.26 -0.56
C GLY A 104 -10.77 15.49 -1.68
N SER A 105 -10.92 14.83 -2.84
CA SER A 105 -10.10 15.03 -4.03
C SER A 105 -10.94 15.47 -5.24
N ALA A 106 -10.33 16.18 -6.17
CA ALA A 106 -10.93 16.49 -7.48
C ALA A 106 -10.80 15.31 -8.48
N TYR A 107 -10.05 14.27 -8.11
CA TYR A 107 -9.67 13.18 -9.00
C TYR A 107 -10.19 11.81 -8.53
N CYS A 108 -10.36 10.88 -9.45
CA CYS A 108 -10.61 9.49 -9.13
C CYS A 108 -9.34 8.78 -8.64
N VAL A 109 -9.50 7.60 -8.06
CA VAL A 109 -8.39 6.83 -7.48
C VAL A 109 -7.30 6.47 -8.50
N ASN A 110 -7.68 6.27 -9.77
CA ASN A 110 -6.71 5.97 -10.84
C ASN A 110 -5.83 7.17 -11.17
N HIS A 111 -6.41 8.37 -11.23
CA HIS A 111 -5.65 9.59 -11.52
C HIS A 111 -4.84 10.04 -10.31
N LEU A 112 -5.35 9.89 -9.09
CA LEU A 112 -4.56 10.08 -7.87
C LEU A 112 -3.33 9.17 -7.83
N TRP A 113 -3.54 7.88 -8.11
CA TRP A 113 -2.43 6.92 -8.20
C TRP A 113 -1.42 7.32 -9.28
N SER A 114 -1.89 7.71 -10.47
CA SER A 114 -1.03 8.01 -11.61
C SER A 114 -0.22 9.30 -11.44
N THR A 115 -0.72 10.26 -10.67
CA THR A 115 -0.01 11.52 -10.36
C THR A 115 0.89 11.41 -9.13
N GLY A 116 0.93 10.24 -8.46
CA GLY A 116 1.69 10.03 -7.23
C GLY A 116 1.05 10.66 -5.98
N ALA A 117 -0.16 11.22 -6.10
CA ALA A 117 -0.92 11.73 -4.97
C ALA A 117 -1.58 10.55 -4.22
N ARG A 118 -0.77 9.85 -3.42
CA ARG A 118 -1.20 8.68 -2.62
C ARG A 118 -1.73 9.06 -1.23
N ALA A 119 -1.57 10.32 -0.81
CA ALA A 119 -1.99 10.83 0.50
C ALA A 119 -3.50 11.03 0.63
#